data_AF-A0AAV8XH03-F1
#
_entry.id   AF-A0AAV8XH03-F1
#
_cell.length_a   1.000
_cell.length_b   1.000
_cell.length_c   1.000
_cell.angle_alpha   90.00
_cell.angle_beta   90.00
_cell.angle_gamma   90.00
#
_symmetry.space_group_name_H-M   'P 1'
#
loop_
_entity.id
_entity.type
_entity.pdbx_description
1 polymer ?
#
loop_
_entity_poly.entity_id
_entity_poly.type
_entity_poly.pdbx_seq_one_letter_code
_entity_poly.pdbx_strand_id
1 'polypeptide(L)'
;MYVETKWEKIFVSDTQPNISLSKCVTEASKLFFMEYVDTVTFSLPLMNPNDSRSPNTLIQLTLRAIGEENRWYVLVKNLNMPNYVLKNTTRRYNYILQISNEREFVAHIKKLEKLVNYNPKVKFLVFSPTIFKTPQDIATSIIKHLWQKNVVNVKVLLANEENSTKFTIYSWYPYKENSCGSKCQNILPINHCWFGIFQNNGTLFEEELPKQINSCTIRAKYVDWPPFVMNGKYGFQLLNYFKSQGVEVNLLNMIAAALNLNVSYGVSKYWEYAYENGTIFGDLNLLLNNSLDILMGAYSVSLHRFTYFDSS
;
A
#
# COMPACT_ATOMS: atom_id res chain seq x y z
N MET A 1 38.11 8.98 36.40
CA MET A 1 36.85 9.55 36.93
C MET A 1 35.72 8.85 36.19
N TYR A 2 35.18 7.81 36.80
CA TYR A 2 34.09 7.01 36.24
C TYR A 2 32.78 7.78 36.40
N VAL A 3 32.08 8.03 35.29
CA VAL A 3 30.71 8.54 35.33
C VAL A 3 29.80 7.31 35.34
N GLU A 4 29.31 6.94 36.51
CA GLU A 4 28.25 5.96 36.66
C GLU A 4 26.97 6.48 35.97
N THR A 5 26.61 5.89 34.84
CA THR A 5 25.27 6.04 34.27
C THR A 5 24.27 5.33 35.17
N LYS A 6 23.47 6.13 35.88
CA LYS A 6 22.35 5.71 36.70
C LYS A 6 21.30 5.06 35.80
N TRP A 7 21.25 3.73 35.80
CA TRP A 7 20.15 2.96 35.21
C TRP A 7 18.90 3.20 36.07
N GLU A 8 18.03 4.12 35.65
CA GLU A 8 16.70 4.23 36.23
C GLU A 8 15.92 2.95 35.92
N LYS A 9 15.42 2.30 36.98
CA LYS A 9 14.64 1.06 36.89
C LYS A 9 13.38 1.30 36.05
N ILE A 10 13.38 0.77 34.84
CA ILE A 10 12.17 0.63 34.02
C ILE A 10 11.29 -0.41 34.73
N PHE A 11 10.10 -0.02 35.18
CA PHE A 11 9.15 -0.92 35.84
C PHE A 11 8.66 -1.98 34.85
N VAL A 12 8.59 -3.24 35.30
CA VAL A 12 8.16 -4.41 34.51
C VAL A 12 6.76 -4.21 33.90
N SER A 13 5.87 -3.45 34.57
CA SER A 13 4.53 -3.10 34.08
C SER A 13 4.52 -2.20 32.84
N ASP A 14 5.48 -1.27 32.72
CA ASP A 14 5.56 -0.33 31.59
C ASP A 14 6.16 -0.99 30.33
N THR A 15 6.82 -2.14 30.50
CA THR A 15 7.37 -2.93 29.38
C THR A 15 6.34 -3.87 28.76
N GLN A 16 5.32 -4.29 29.53
CA GLN A 16 4.39 -5.32 29.11
C GLN A 16 3.52 -4.91 27.89
N PRO A 17 3.01 -3.66 27.80
CA PRO A 17 2.38 -3.17 26.58
C PRO A 17 3.33 -3.20 25.38
N ASN A 18 4.53 -2.66 25.51
CA ASN A 18 5.48 -2.60 24.40
C ASN A 18 5.92 -3.99 23.90
N ILE A 19 6.08 -4.96 24.81
CA ILE A 19 6.36 -6.37 24.46
C ILE A 19 5.16 -7.01 23.74
N SER A 20 3.95 -6.76 24.23
CA SER A 20 2.74 -7.30 23.60
C SER A 20 2.55 -6.75 22.19
N LEU A 21 2.63 -5.43 22.06
CA LEU A 21 2.45 -4.72 20.79
C LEU A 21 3.56 -5.07 19.78
N SER A 22 4.83 -5.20 20.20
CA SER A 22 5.92 -5.60 19.29
C SER A 22 5.71 -6.99 18.71
N LYS A 23 5.27 -7.95 19.55
CA LYS A 23 4.90 -9.29 19.10
C LYS A 23 3.76 -9.24 18.08
N CYS A 24 2.75 -8.42 18.32
CA CYS A 24 1.65 -8.25 17.37
C CYS A 24 2.09 -7.67 16.02
N VAL A 25 2.97 -6.67 15.99
CA VAL A 25 3.51 -6.14 14.73
C VAL A 25 4.32 -7.22 14.00
N THR A 26 5.10 -8.00 14.75
CA THR A 26 5.93 -9.07 14.19
C THR A 26 5.07 -10.17 13.57
N GLU A 27 4.07 -10.67 14.29
CA GLU A 27 3.14 -11.68 13.78
C GLU A 27 2.28 -11.16 12.63
N ALA A 28 1.82 -9.90 12.69
CA ALA A 28 1.12 -9.28 11.57
C ALA A 28 2.01 -9.19 10.32
N SER A 29 3.29 -8.84 10.50
CA SER A 29 4.26 -8.81 9.40
C SER A 29 4.43 -10.18 8.76
N LYS A 30 4.49 -11.25 9.56
CA LYS A 30 4.61 -12.64 9.08
C LYS A 30 3.44 -13.08 8.21
N LEU A 31 2.24 -12.71 8.63
CA LEU A 31 1.02 -13.08 7.92
C LEU A 31 0.80 -12.20 6.68
N PHE A 32 1.21 -10.94 6.72
CA PHE A 32 0.97 -9.99 5.63
C PHE A 32 2.03 -10.03 4.51
N PHE A 33 3.30 -10.20 4.88
CA PHE A 33 4.44 -10.26 3.96
C PHE A 33 4.85 -11.72 3.71
N MET A 34 3.98 -12.49 3.05
CA MET A 34 4.11 -13.95 2.89
C MET A 34 5.38 -14.44 2.16
N GLU A 35 6.06 -13.58 1.40
CA GLU A 35 7.25 -13.97 0.62
C GLU A 35 8.50 -14.05 1.51
N TYR A 36 9.11 -15.25 1.54
CA TYR A 36 10.22 -15.61 2.46
C TYR A 36 11.60 -15.00 2.14
N VAL A 37 11.71 -14.12 1.13
CA VAL A 37 13.00 -13.52 0.71
C VAL A 37 12.81 -12.09 0.17
N ASP A 38 11.89 -11.33 0.75
CA ASP A 38 11.69 -9.92 0.37
C ASP A 38 12.41 -8.96 1.34
N THR A 39 12.60 -7.71 0.91
CA THR A 39 13.09 -6.62 1.76
C THR A 39 11.92 -5.89 2.39
N VAL A 40 11.88 -5.83 3.72
CA VAL A 40 10.91 -5.02 4.47
C VAL A 40 11.56 -3.68 4.82
N THR A 41 10.91 -2.59 4.43
CA THR A 41 11.36 -1.24 4.80
C THR A 41 10.67 -0.80 6.08
N PHE A 42 11.41 -0.67 7.17
CA PHE A 42 10.92 -0.09 8.42
C PHE A 42 11.21 1.42 8.41
N SER A 43 10.18 2.24 8.36
CA SER A 43 10.34 3.69 8.34
C SER A 43 10.13 4.28 9.72
N LEU A 44 11.13 5.02 10.20
CA LEU A 44 11.10 5.63 11.52
C LEU A 44 10.12 6.83 11.56
N PRO A 45 9.51 7.12 12.73
CA PRO A 45 8.71 8.31 12.95
C PRO A 45 9.45 9.59 12.52
N LEU A 46 8.71 10.56 11.97
CA LEU A 46 9.25 11.86 11.56
C LEU A 46 9.39 12.81 12.74
N MET A 47 8.51 12.72 13.73
CA MET A 47 8.60 13.53 14.93
C MET A 47 9.26 12.69 16.02
N ASN A 48 10.41 13.13 16.53
CA ASN A 48 10.84 12.68 17.84
C ASN A 48 9.71 13.09 18.79
N PRO A 49 9.05 12.17 19.52
CA PRO A 49 8.20 12.61 20.60
C PRO A 49 9.12 13.39 21.54
N ASN A 50 8.77 14.64 21.84
CA ASN A 50 9.41 15.45 22.89
C ASN A 50 9.19 14.85 24.30
N ASP A 51 9.00 13.54 24.39
CA ASP A 51 8.87 12.77 25.60
C ASP A 51 10.19 12.01 25.78
N SER A 52 10.88 12.29 26.87
CA SER A 52 12.27 11.97 27.18
C SER A 52 12.57 10.47 27.39
N ARG A 53 11.97 9.58 26.60
CA ARG A 53 12.14 8.12 26.68
C ARG A 53 12.68 7.53 25.38
N SER A 54 13.98 7.72 25.15
CA SER A 54 14.84 6.94 24.24
C SER A 54 14.32 6.79 22.78
N PRO A 55 15.02 6.09 21.87
CA PRO A 55 14.31 5.53 20.71
C PRO A 55 13.17 4.69 21.27
N ASN A 56 11.94 5.00 20.86
CA ASN A 56 10.70 4.42 21.36
C ASN A 56 10.89 2.91 21.62
N THR A 57 10.82 2.46 22.88
CA THR A 57 11.12 1.08 23.29
C THR A 57 10.41 0.05 22.41
N LEU A 58 9.21 0.38 21.93
CA LEU A 58 8.46 -0.44 20.97
C LEU A 58 9.19 -0.63 19.63
N ILE A 59 9.82 0.41 19.06
CA ILE A 59 10.60 0.31 17.82
C ILE A 59 11.75 -0.66 18.01
N GLN A 60 12.50 -0.52 19.11
CA GLN A 60 13.65 -1.38 19.38
C GLN A 60 13.20 -2.83 19.54
N LEU A 61 12.14 -3.08 20.32
CA LEU A 61 11.58 -4.41 20.50
C LEU A 61 11.05 -4.99 19.18
N THR A 62 10.41 -4.17 18.34
CA THR A 62 9.85 -4.61 17.05
C THR A 62 10.96 -4.91 16.04
N LEU A 63 11.96 -4.03 15.88
CA LEU A 63 13.09 -4.26 14.99
C LEU A 63 13.90 -5.49 15.42
N ARG A 64 14.10 -5.67 16.73
CA ARG A 64 14.74 -6.87 17.27
C ARG A 64 13.95 -8.13 16.95
N ALA A 65 12.65 -8.13 17.25
CA ALA A 65 11.79 -9.28 16.98
C ALA A 65 11.77 -9.64 15.48
N ILE A 66 11.59 -8.66 14.60
CA ILE A 66 11.63 -8.88 13.14
C ILE A 66 13.01 -9.37 12.68
N GLY A 67 14.10 -8.83 13.23
CA GLY A 67 15.46 -9.27 12.90
C GLY A 67 15.73 -10.71 13.33
N GLU A 68 15.23 -11.13 14.49
CA GLU A 68 15.37 -12.50 15.01
C GLU A 68 14.61 -13.53 14.15
N GLU A 69 13.55 -13.14 13.44
CA GLU A 69 12.82 -14.03 12.53
C GLU A 69 13.65 -14.49 11.33
N ASN A 70 14.71 -13.74 10.95
CA ASN A 70 15.57 -14.03 9.80
C ASN A 70 14.81 -14.29 8.47
N ARG A 71 13.59 -13.78 8.36
CA ARG A 71 12.67 -14.04 7.23
C ARG A 71 12.75 -12.98 6.12
N TRP A 72 13.24 -11.79 6.46
CA TRP A 72 13.36 -10.66 5.54
C TRP A 72 14.66 -9.90 5.79
N TYR A 73 15.15 -9.23 4.75
CA TYR A 73 16.13 -8.17 4.94
C TYR A 73 15.41 -6.92 5.45
N VAL A 74 15.81 -6.41 6.62
CA VAL A 74 15.19 -5.21 7.20
C VAL A 74 15.99 -3.97 6.83
N LEU A 75 15.38 -3.07 6.07
CA LEU A 75 15.95 -1.76 5.77
C LEU A 75 15.31 -0.71 6.66
N VAL A 76 16.08 -0.15 7.60
CA VAL A 76 15.62 0.95 8.44
C VAL A 76 15.84 2.27 7.71
N LYS A 77 14.76 3.04 7.48
CA LYS A 77 14.82 4.36 6.85
C LYS A 77 14.48 5.47 7.83
N ASN A 78 15.33 6.49 7.87
CA ASN A 78 15.06 7.76 8.53
C ASN A 78 14.81 8.84 7.48
N LEU A 79 13.55 9.23 7.30
CA LEU A 79 13.16 10.23 6.30
C LEU A 79 13.42 11.69 6.76
N ASN A 80 14.01 11.91 7.94
CA ASN A 80 14.48 13.23 8.36
C ASN A 80 15.89 13.52 7.89
N MET A 81 16.69 12.51 7.54
CA MET A 81 17.97 12.76 6.92
C MET A 81 17.77 13.20 5.46
N PRO A 82 18.55 14.17 4.96
CA PRO A 82 18.54 14.49 3.54
C PRO A 82 18.81 13.21 2.76
N ASN A 83 17.89 12.87 1.85
CA ASN A 83 18.02 11.70 1.00
C ASN A 83 19.33 11.84 0.23
N TYR A 84 20.38 11.13 0.64
CA TYR A 84 21.38 10.71 -0.33
C TYR A 84 20.59 9.97 -1.38
N VAL A 85 20.56 10.53 -2.59
CA VAL A 85 19.87 9.97 -3.75
C VAL A 85 20.38 8.54 -3.89
N LEU A 86 19.68 7.59 -3.28
CA LEU A 86 19.98 6.20 -3.40
C LEU A 86 19.68 5.93 -4.87
N LYS A 87 20.74 5.79 -5.68
CA LYS A 87 20.71 5.30 -7.07
C LYS A 87 20.07 3.91 -7.20
N ASN A 88 19.53 3.36 -6.11
CA ASN A 88 18.91 2.06 -6.07
C ASN A 88 17.49 2.16 -6.61
N THR A 89 17.34 1.82 -7.89
CA THR A 89 16.10 1.83 -8.67
C THR A 89 15.16 0.69 -8.31
N THR A 90 15.54 -0.20 -7.38
CA THR A 90 14.69 -1.33 -6.98
C THR A 90 13.43 -0.82 -6.29
N ARG A 91 12.28 -1.08 -6.90
CA ARG A 91 10.94 -0.88 -6.34
C ARG A 91 10.82 -1.66 -5.03
N ARG A 92 10.18 -1.06 -4.03
CA ARG A 92 9.97 -1.67 -2.71
C ARG A 92 8.54 -2.17 -2.62
N TYR A 93 8.34 -3.34 -2.03
CA TYR A 93 7.03 -3.99 -1.96
C TYR A 93 6.44 -4.01 -0.55
N ASN A 94 7.24 -3.89 0.51
CA ASN A 94 6.75 -3.98 1.88
C ASN A 94 7.26 -2.82 2.76
N TYR A 95 6.35 -2.14 3.45
CA TYR A 95 6.66 -1.08 4.40
C TYR A 95 6.00 -1.33 5.74
N ILE A 96 6.77 -1.10 6.81
CA ILE A 96 6.28 -0.98 8.18
C ILE A 96 6.45 0.47 8.59
N LEU A 97 5.35 1.13 8.94
CA LEU A 97 5.33 2.54 9.35
C LEU A 97 4.82 2.64 10.78
N GLN A 98 5.62 3.23 11.66
CA GLN A 98 5.12 3.72 12.93
C GLN A 98 4.68 5.17 12.80
N ILE A 99 3.51 5.49 13.34
CA ILE A 99 2.99 6.86 13.41
C ILE A 99 2.58 7.21 14.84
N SER A 100 2.64 8.48 15.18
CA SER A 100 2.18 9.01 16.46
C SER A 100 0.86 9.78 16.32
N ASN A 101 0.61 10.32 15.12
CA ASN A 101 -0.63 11.02 14.77
C ASN A 101 -0.84 11.06 13.25
N GLU A 102 -2.03 11.47 12.83
CA GLU A 102 -2.42 11.55 11.42
C GLU A 102 -1.60 12.58 10.61
N ARG A 103 -1.24 13.72 11.20
CA ARG A 103 -0.44 14.75 10.50
C ARG A 103 0.95 14.24 10.16
N GLU A 104 1.55 13.50 11.10
CA GLU A 104 2.82 12.83 10.90
C GLU A 104 2.73 11.82 9.76
N PHE A 105 1.67 10.99 9.74
CA PHE A 105 1.43 10.04 8.66
C PHE A 105 1.38 10.72 7.28
N VAL A 106 0.59 11.80 7.14
CA VAL A 106 0.48 12.54 5.87
C VAL A 106 1.83 13.11 5.43
N ALA A 107 2.59 13.68 6.37
CA ALA A 107 3.94 14.17 6.08
C ALA A 107 4.90 13.05 5.67
N HIS A 108 4.75 11.87 6.27
CA HIS A 108 5.52 10.67 5.98
C HIS A 108 5.27 10.17 4.55
N ILE A 109 4.00 10.01 4.17
CA ILE A 109 3.62 9.57 2.82
C ILE A 109 4.09 10.58 1.77
N LYS A 110 3.94 11.89 2.02
CA LYS A 110 4.43 12.95 1.11
C LYS A 110 5.95 12.89 0.87
N LYS A 111 6.74 12.42 1.84
CA LYS A 111 8.17 12.18 1.67
C LYS A 111 8.45 10.90 0.90
N LEU A 112 7.70 9.82 1.16
CA LEU A 112 7.84 8.54 0.46
C LEU A 112 7.45 8.64 -1.02
N GLU A 113 6.42 9.40 -1.37
CA GLU A 113 5.98 9.64 -2.75
C GLU A 113 7.06 10.30 -3.61
N LYS A 114 7.97 11.06 -3.00
CA LYS A 114 9.08 11.71 -3.70
C LYS A 114 10.22 10.75 -4.01
N LEU A 115 10.18 9.52 -3.50
CA LEU A 115 11.21 8.53 -3.78
C LEU A 115 10.92 7.86 -5.12
N VAL A 116 11.98 7.74 -5.94
CA VAL A 116 11.93 7.13 -7.29
C VAL A 116 11.41 5.68 -7.28
N ASN A 117 11.43 5.01 -6.12
CA ASN A 117 10.98 3.64 -5.95
C ASN A 117 9.59 3.48 -5.33
N TYR A 118 8.76 4.54 -5.34
CA TYR A 118 7.36 4.43 -5.00
C TYR A 118 6.66 3.45 -5.96
N ASN A 119 5.80 2.59 -5.41
CA ASN A 119 5.19 1.47 -6.11
C ASN A 119 3.76 1.28 -5.59
N PRO A 120 2.71 1.35 -6.43
CA PRO A 120 1.33 1.18 -5.96
C PRO A 120 1.02 -0.24 -5.48
N LYS A 121 1.79 -1.26 -5.92
CA LYS A 121 1.67 -2.66 -5.44
C LYS A 121 2.23 -2.87 -4.03
N VAL A 122 2.68 -1.80 -3.38
CA VAL A 122 3.24 -1.84 -2.04
C VAL A 122 2.21 -2.27 -0.99
N LYS A 123 2.68 -3.05 -0.02
CA LYS A 123 1.97 -3.44 1.19
C LYS A 123 2.41 -2.54 2.35
N PHE A 124 1.47 -1.82 2.95
CA PHE A 124 1.72 -0.99 4.12
C PHE A 124 1.14 -1.62 5.38
N LEU A 125 2.01 -1.91 6.34
CA LEU A 125 1.64 -2.19 7.72
C LEU A 125 1.89 -0.92 8.54
N VAL A 126 0.83 -0.19 8.84
CA VAL A 126 0.88 1.03 9.65
C VAL A 126 0.51 0.68 11.07
N PHE A 127 1.28 1.11 12.06
CA PHE A 127 0.92 0.91 13.46
C PHE A 127 1.15 2.16 14.31
N SER A 128 0.41 2.27 15.42
CA SER A 128 0.56 3.35 16.37
C SER A 128 0.30 2.89 17.80
N PRO A 129 1.26 3.05 18.74
CA PRO A 129 1.03 2.78 20.15
C PRO A 129 0.18 3.87 20.84
N THR A 130 -0.07 4.99 20.16
CA THR A 130 -0.88 6.09 20.71
C THR A 130 -2.35 5.69 20.75
N ILE A 131 -3.00 5.93 21.88
CA ILE A 131 -4.45 5.75 22.02
C ILE A 131 -5.14 6.97 21.38
N PHE A 132 -5.97 6.71 20.38
CA PHE A 132 -6.78 7.73 19.72
C PHE A 132 -8.21 7.69 20.25
N LYS A 133 -8.85 8.86 20.41
CA LYS A 133 -10.27 8.95 20.80
C LYS A 133 -11.21 8.39 19.73
N THR A 134 -10.83 8.52 18.46
CA THR A 134 -11.60 8.06 17.30
C THR A 134 -10.73 7.18 16.39
N PRO A 135 -10.32 5.98 16.86
CA PRO A 135 -9.35 5.16 16.13
C PRO A 135 -9.87 4.72 14.75
N GLN A 136 -11.20 4.54 14.61
CA GLN A 136 -11.83 4.22 13.35
C GLN A 136 -11.70 5.34 12.30
N ASP A 137 -11.84 6.59 12.71
CA ASP A 137 -11.69 7.75 11.82
C ASP A 137 -10.24 7.91 11.37
N ILE A 138 -9.29 7.69 12.29
CA ILE A 138 -7.86 7.70 11.99
C ILE A 138 -7.51 6.60 10.99
N ALA A 139 -7.97 5.37 11.21
CA ALA A 139 -7.76 4.26 10.27
C ALA A 139 -8.40 4.55 8.90
N THR A 140 -9.62 5.09 8.89
CA THR A 140 -10.32 5.51 7.67
C THR A 140 -9.55 6.57 6.90
N SER A 141 -9.03 7.58 7.59
CA SER A 141 -8.23 8.62 6.97
C SER A 141 -6.93 8.07 6.37
N ILE A 142 -6.19 7.24 7.12
CA ILE A 142 -4.95 6.59 6.66
C ILE A 142 -5.17 5.78 5.39
N ILE A 143 -6.14 4.86 5.42
CA ILE A 143 -6.43 3.96 4.30
C ILE A 143 -6.93 4.77 3.10
N LYS A 144 -7.80 5.77 3.32
CA LYS A 144 -8.27 6.65 2.24
C LYS A 144 -7.12 7.43 1.59
N HIS A 145 -6.17 7.92 2.39
CA HIS A 145 -5.02 8.66 1.87
C HIS A 145 -4.14 7.77 1.00
N LEU A 146 -3.91 6.52 1.40
CA LEU A 146 -3.16 5.53 0.62
C LEU A 146 -3.91 5.07 -0.63
N TRP A 147 -5.23 4.87 -0.53
CA TRP A 147 -6.08 4.54 -1.66
C TRP A 147 -6.06 5.61 -2.75
N GLN A 148 -6.06 6.89 -2.37
CA GLN A 148 -5.90 8.02 -3.31
C GLN A 148 -4.56 8.01 -4.06
N LYS A 149 -3.62 7.20 -3.61
CA LYS A 149 -2.31 6.98 -4.22
C LYS A 149 -2.19 5.59 -4.87
N ASN A 150 -3.33 4.96 -5.15
CA ASN A 150 -3.46 3.64 -5.78
C ASN A 150 -2.82 2.50 -4.96
N VAL A 151 -2.65 2.70 -3.65
CA VAL A 151 -2.21 1.66 -2.72
C VAL A 151 -3.43 0.96 -2.17
N VAL A 152 -3.57 -0.31 -2.51
CA VAL A 152 -4.67 -1.16 -2.03
C VAL A 152 -4.30 -1.77 -0.69
N ASN A 153 -3.19 -2.52 -0.67
CA ASN A 153 -2.76 -3.37 0.45
C ASN A 153 -2.35 -2.58 1.69
N VAL A 154 -3.30 -2.33 2.59
CA VAL A 154 -3.07 -1.54 3.80
C VAL A 154 -3.68 -2.20 5.03
N LYS A 155 -2.85 -2.38 6.05
CA LYS A 155 -3.27 -2.87 7.37
C LYS A 155 -2.87 -1.85 8.42
N VAL A 156 -3.82 -1.43 9.25
CA VAL A 156 -3.61 -0.40 10.27
C VAL A 156 -3.84 -0.99 11.66
N LEU A 157 -2.82 -0.94 12.52
CA LEU A 157 -2.83 -1.44 13.89
C LEU A 157 -2.83 -0.26 14.88
N LEU A 158 -3.93 -0.03 15.59
CA LEU A 158 -4.04 1.08 16.55
C LEU A 158 -4.25 0.55 17.96
N ALA A 159 -3.53 1.14 18.92
CA ALA A 159 -3.64 0.74 20.32
C ALA A 159 -5.09 0.87 20.81
N ASN A 160 -5.54 -0.13 21.56
CA ASN A 160 -6.89 -0.17 22.09
C ASN A 160 -7.00 0.69 23.36
N GLU A 161 -8.06 1.50 23.45
CA GLU A 161 -8.29 2.41 24.58
C GLU A 161 -8.53 1.68 25.90
N GLU A 162 -9.25 0.56 25.87
CA GLU A 162 -9.59 -0.24 27.05
C GLU A 162 -8.41 -1.13 27.50
N ASN A 163 -7.50 -1.48 26.59
CA ASN A 163 -6.37 -2.34 26.87
C ASN A 163 -5.12 -1.95 26.08
N SER A 164 -4.17 -1.30 26.76
CA SER A 164 -2.90 -0.82 26.18
C SER A 164 -1.99 -1.93 25.65
N THR A 165 -2.22 -3.20 26.01
CA THR A 165 -1.47 -4.36 25.48
C THR A 165 -2.07 -4.89 24.17
N LYS A 166 -3.21 -4.36 23.73
CA LYS A 166 -3.99 -4.89 22.60
C LYS A 166 -3.97 -3.92 21.43
N PHE A 167 -3.74 -4.45 20.23
CA PHE A 167 -4.02 -3.73 18.97
C PHE A 167 -5.41 -4.07 18.45
N THR A 168 -6.11 -3.07 17.94
CA THR A 168 -7.24 -3.24 17.03
C THR A 168 -6.73 -3.07 15.60
N ILE A 169 -7.07 -4.02 14.73
CA ILE A 169 -6.61 -4.08 13.35
C ILE A 169 -7.73 -3.64 12.43
N TYR A 170 -7.41 -2.73 11.51
CA TYR A 170 -8.32 -2.20 10.50
C TYR A 170 -7.77 -2.50 9.11
N SER A 171 -8.69 -2.73 8.18
CA SER A 171 -8.42 -2.97 6.77
C SER A 171 -9.65 -2.59 5.96
N TRP A 172 -9.46 -2.32 4.68
CA TRP A 172 -10.56 -2.10 3.76
C TRP A 172 -10.47 -3.05 2.58
N TYR A 173 -11.64 -3.48 2.08
CA TYR A 173 -11.78 -4.38 0.95
C TYR A 173 -12.58 -3.65 -0.13
N PRO A 174 -11.92 -2.87 -1.02
CA PRO A 174 -12.59 -1.98 -1.97
C PRO A 174 -13.55 -2.69 -2.92
N TYR A 175 -13.32 -3.99 -3.13
CA TYR A 175 -14.02 -4.82 -4.12
C TYR A 175 -15.02 -5.82 -3.53
N LYS A 176 -15.31 -5.71 -2.23
CA LYS A 176 -16.32 -6.56 -1.57
C LYS A 176 -17.73 -6.02 -1.85
N GLU A 177 -18.72 -6.91 -1.83
CA GLU A 177 -20.16 -6.55 -1.91
C GLU A 177 -20.54 -5.74 -3.18
N ASN A 178 -19.93 -6.06 -4.33
CA ASN A 178 -20.13 -5.36 -5.62
C ASN A 178 -19.71 -3.87 -5.61
N SER A 179 -18.86 -3.47 -4.66
CA SER A 179 -18.22 -2.15 -4.69
C SER A 179 -17.01 -2.16 -5.63
N CYS A 180 -16.71 -1.01 -6.22
CA CYS A 180 -15.53 -0.82 -7.09
C CYS A 180 -14.57 0.22 -6.51
N GLY A 181 -14.44 0.25 -5.19
CA GLY A 181 -13.56 1.19 -4.49
C GLY A 181 -13.99 2.67 -4.59
N SER A 182 -15.24 2.94 -4.96
CA SER A 182 -15.73 4.31 -5.17
C SER A 182 -15.95 5.10 -3.87
N LYS A 183 -16.17 4.40 -2.75
CA LYS A 183 -16.36 5.01 -1.42
C LYS A 183 -15.56 4.25 -0.36
N CYS A 184 -14.42 4.81 0.04
CA CYS A 184 -13.70 4.39 1.25
C CYS A 184 -14.35 5.06 2.47
N GLN A 185 -15.36 4.42 3.04
CA GLN A 185 -16.12 4.90 4.20
C GLN A 185 -16.35 3.77 5.20
N ASN A 186 -16.49 4.12 6.48
CA ASN A 186 -16.88 3.23 7.57
C ASN A 186 -16.00 1.97 7.68
N ILE A 187 -14.68 2.15 7.72
CA ILE A 187 -13.75 1.02 7.90
C ILE A 187 -14.01 0.39 9.26
N LEU A 188 -14.29 -0.91 9.30
CA LEU A 188 -14.57 -1.64 10.55
C LEU A 188 -13.31 -2.37 11.03
N PRO A 189 -13.19 -2.59 12.36
CA PRO A 189 -12.14 -3.44 12.89
C PRO A 189 -12.32 -4.87 12.36
N ILE A 190 -11.26 -5.46 11.82
CA ILE A 190 -11.28 -6.82 11.29
C ILE A 190 -10.80 -7.86 12.30
N ASN A 191 -10.00 -7.43 13.27
CA ASN A 191 -9.46 -8.31 14.31
C ASN A 191 -8.82 -7.51 15.44
N HIS A 192 -8.35 -8.24 16.45
CA HIS A 192 -7.50 -7.73 17.49
C HIS A 192 -6.31 -8.64 17.74
N CYS A 193 -5.22 -8.08 18.27
CA CYS A 193 -4.05 -8.84 18.66
C CYS A 193 -3.57 -8.46 20.07
N TRP A 194 -3.20 -9.46 20.87
CA TRP A 194 -2.50 -9.29 22.14
C TRP A 194 -1.39 -10.35 22.25
N PHE A 195 -0.18 -9.95 22.62
CA PHE A 195 1.00 -10.81 22.77
C PHE A 195 1.32 -11.67 21.53
N GLY A 196 1.03 -11.17 20.33
CA GLY A 196 1.20 -11.90 19.07
C GLY A 196 0.06 -12.86 18.73
N ILE A 197 -0.96 -12.97 19.57
CA ILE A 197 -2.11 -13.84 19.37
C ILE A 197 -3.26 -13.00 18.79
N PHE A 198 -3.77 -13.42 17.63
CA PHE A 198 -4.94 -12.80 17.01
C PHE A 198 -6.23 -13.43 17.54
N GLN A 199 -7.27 -12.62 17.71
CA GLN A 199 -8.56 -13.10 18.22
C GLN A 199 -9.20 -14.11 17.27
N ASN A 200 -9.21 -13.78 15.98
CA ASN A 200 -9.69 -14.67 14.93
C ASN A 200 -8.48 -15.16 14.14
N ASN A 201 -8.14 -16.45 14.23
CA ASN A 201 -7.10 -17.09 13.39
C ASN A 201 -7.53 -17.27 11.92
N GLY A 202 -8.73 -16.79 11.55
CA GLY A 202 -9.20 -16.74 10.17
C GLY A 202 -8.33 -15.84 9.30
N THR A 203 -8.70 -15.71 8.03
CA THR A 203 -7.98 -15.06 6.93
C THR A 203 -7.81 -13.53 7.08
N LEU A 204 -7.19 -13.10 8.18
CA LEU A 204 -6.85 -11.71 8.54
C LEU A 204 -6.24 -10.87 7.43
N PHE A 205 -5.51 -11.55 6.55
CA PHE A 205 -4.73 -10.98 5.46
C PHE A 205 -5.10 -11.68 4.14
N GLU A 206 -6.40 -11.90 3.87
CA GLU A 206 -6.83 -12.22 2.51
C GLU A 206 -6.26 -11.20 1.53
N GLU A 207 -5.98 -11.67 0.32
CA GLU A 207 -5.71 -10.78 -0.80
C GLU A 207 -6.89 -9.81 -0.92
N GLU A 208 -6.60 -8.52 -0.82
CA GLU A 208 -7.63 -7.47 -0.88
C GLU A 208 -8.27 -7.36 -2.27
N LEU A 209 -7.64 -8.01 -3.26
CA LEU A 209 -8.21 -8.31 -4.56
C LEU A 209 -8.92 -9.67 -4.48
N PRO A 210 -10.26 -9.70 -4.48
CA PRO A 210 -10.97 -10.96 -4.51
C PRO A 210 -10.73 -11.67 -5.85
N LYS A 211 -10.85 -13.00 -5.84
CA LYS A 211 -10.78 -13.82 -7.07
C LYS A 211 -11.84 -13.42 -8.11
N GLN A 212 -12.89 -12.73 -7.68
CA GLN A 212 -13.95 -12.20 -8.52
C GLN A 212 -14.31 -10.79 -8.03
N ILE A 213 -14.24 -9.80 -8.91
CA ILE A 213 -14.49 -8.36 -8.62
C ILE A 213 -15.85 -7.95 -9.21
N ASN A 214 -16.80 -8.89 -9.17
CA ASN A 214 -18.12 -8.90 -9.81
C ASN A 214 -18.68 -7.51 -10.15
N SER A 215 -18.84 -7.24 -11.46
CA SER A 215 -19.52 -6.05 -12.03
C SER A 215 -18.73 -4.74 -12.08
N CYS A 216 -17.46 -4.69 -11.67
CA CYS A 216 -16.65 -3.49 -11.89
C CYS A 216 -16.29 -3.31 -13.37
N THR A 217 -16.33 -2.06 -13.83
CA THR A 217 -16.00 -1.73 -15.22
C THR A 217 -14.61 -1.12 -15.30
N ILE A 218 -13.74 -1.74 -16.10
CA ILE A 218 -12.47 -1.16 -16.54
C ILE A 218 -12.75 -0.27 -17.75
N ARG A 219 -12.34 0.99 -17.68
CA ARG A 219 -12.36 1.94 -18.80
C ARG A 219 -11.01 1.83 -19.50
N ALA A 220 -11.02 1.26 -20.69
CA ALA A 220 -9.83 1.11 -21.51
C ALA A 220 -9.93 1.98 -22.76
N LYS A 221 -8.81 2.60 -23.14
CA LYS A 221 -8.66 3.23 -24.44
C LYS A 221 -7.54 2.60 -25.23
N TYR A 222 -7.64 2.68 -26.56
CA TYR A 222 -6.66 2.08 -27.42
C TYR A 222 -6.37 2.90 -28.67
N VAL A 223 -5.12 2.78 -29.15
CA VAL A 223 -4.71 3.16 -30.50
C VAL A 223 -4.79 1.91 -31.39
N ASP A 224 -5.40 2.04 -32.56
CA ASP A 224 -5.44 0.96 -33.56
C ASP A 224 -4.03 0.69 -34.09
N TRP A 225 -3.40 -0.37 -33.59
CA TRP A 225 -2.03 -0.74 -33.93
C TRP A 225 -1.88 -2.26 -34.08
N PRO A 226 -2.00 -2.81 -35.30
CA PRO A 226 -1.82 -4.24 -35.53
C PRO A 226 -0.39 -4.70 -35.16
N PRO A 227 -0.22 -5.91 -34.58
CA PRO A 227 -1.24 -6.89 -34.20
C PRO A 227 -1.76 -6.73 -32.77
N PHE A 228 -1.40 -5.64 -32.07
CA PHE A 228 -1.70 -5.43 -30.65
C PHE A 228 -3.16 -5.06 -30.43
N VAL A 229 -3.67 -4.15 -31.26
CA VAL A 229 -5.08 -3.77 -31.30
C VAL A 229 -5.53 -3.67 -32.75
N MET A 230 -6.64 -4.32 -33.08
CA MET A 230 -7.22 -4.39 -34.42
C MET A 230 -8.74 -4.35 -34.31
N ASN A 231 -9.45 -3.76 -35.28
CA ASN A 231 -10.91 -3.88 -35.40
C ASN A 231 -11.68 -3.66 -34.07
N GLY A 232 -11.22 -2.72 -33.24
CA GLY A 232 -11.81 -2.51 -31.94
C GLY A 232 -13.26 -2.01 -32.07
N LYS A 233 -14.17 -2.60 -31.29
CA LYS A 233 -15.56 -2.10 -31.22
C LYS A 233 -15.66 -1.13 -30.06
N TYR A 234 -16.16 0.08 -30.35
CA TYR A 234 -16.42 1.14 -29.38
C TYR A 234 -17.51 0.73 -28.39
N GLY A 235 -17.35 1.11 -27.12
CA GLY A 235 -18.34 0.93 -26.07
C GLY A 235 -18.11 -0.29 -25.18
N PHE A 236 -19.15 -0.66 -24.42
CA PHE A 236 -19.14 -1.85 -23.57
C PHE A 236 -19.05 -3.12 -24.43
N GLN A 237 -18.08 -3.97 -24.10
CA GLN A 237 -18.02 -5.31 -24.66
C GLN A 237 -18.43 -6.33 -23.60
N LEU A 238 -19.28 -7.27 -24.01
CA LEU A 238 -19.70 -8.37 -23.14
C LEU A 238 -18.51 -9.28 -22.84
N LEU A 239 -18.47 -9.81 -21.61
CA LEU A 239 -17.67 -10.97 -21.24
C LEU A 239 -17.88 -12.04 -22.33
N ASN A 240 -16.80 -12.41 -23.03
CA ASN A 240 -16.75 -13.38 -24.15
C ASN A 240 -16.83 -12.84 -25.59
N TYR A 241 -16.67 -11.54 -25.82
CA TYR A 241 -16.52 -11.03 -27.20
C TYR A 241 -15.08 -11.26 -27.74
N PHE A 242 -14.78 -12.49 -28.18
CA PHE A 242 -13.50 -12.87 -28.79
C PHE A 242 -13.58 -12.79 -30.32
N LYS A 243 -13.38 -11.61 -30.91
CA LYS A 243 -12.98 -11.51 -32.33
C LYS A 243 -11.52 -11.12 -32.40
N SER A 244 -10.89 -11.30 -33.56
CA SER A 244 -9.49 -10.96 -33.87
C SER A 244 -9.18 -9.46 -33.67
N GLN A 245 -9.22 -9.01 -32.42
CA GLN A 245 -9.15 -7.61 -32.03
C GLN A 245 -7.74 -7.18 -31.61
N GLY A 246 -6.77 -8.04 -31.86
CA GLY A 246 -5.39 -7.87 -31.44
C GLY A 246 -5.08 -8.54 -30.10
N VAL A 247 -3.79 -8.69 -29.84
CA VAL A 247 -3.25 -9.43 -28.69
C VAL A 247 -3.61 -8.77 -27.36
N GLU A 248 -3.50 -7.44 -27.26
CA GLU A 248 -3.73 -6.71 -26.00
C GLU A 248 -5.22 -6.72 -25.61
N VAL A 249 -6.12 -6.53 -26.58
CA VAL A 249 -7.58 -6.60 -26.35
C VAL A 249 -8.00 -7.98 -25.89
N ASN A 250 -7.48 -9.03 -26.54
CA ASN A 250 -7.79 -10.41 -26.16
C ASN A 250 -7.28 -10.74 -24.76
N LEU A 251 -6.07 -10.29 -24.41
CA LEU A 251 -5.52 -10.45 -23.07
C LEU A 251 -6.40 -9.76 -22.02
N LEU A 252 -6.79 -8.50 -22.24
CA LEU A 252 -7.65 -7.77 -21.32
C LEU A 252 -9.03 -8.45 -21.17
N ASN A 253 -9.62 -8.93 -22.27
CA ASN A 253 -10.87 -9.69 -22.23
C ASN A 253 -10.75 -11.01 -21.46
N MET A 254 -9.62 -11.71 -21.56
CA MET A 254 -9.36 -12.92 -20.77
C MET A 254 -9.23 -12.61 -19.27
N ILE A 255 -8.49 -11.55 -18.92
CA ILE A 255 -8.37 -11.08 -17.54
C ILE A 255 -9.75 -10.69 -16.99
N ALA A 256 -10.52 -9.94 -17.78
CA ALA A 256 -11.87 -9.52 -17.40
C ALA A 256 -12.79 -10.73 -17.19
N ALA A 257 -12.72 -11.75 -18.05
CA ALA A 257 -13.45 -13.00 -17.89
C ALA A 257 -13.04 -13.77 -16.62
N ALA A 258 -11.74 -13.86 -16.35
CA ALA A 258 -11.22 -14.54 -15.16
C ALA A 258 -11.65 -13.85 -13.86
N LEU A 259 -11.73 -12.52 -13.86
CA LEU A 259 -12.06 -11.70 -12.68
C LEU A 259 -13.53 -11.28 -12.60
N ASN A 260 -14.36 -11.68 -13.58
CA ASN A 260 -15.75 -11.26 -13.76
C ASN A 260 -15.94 -9.71 -13.78
N LEU A 261 -15.10 -9.06 -14.58
CA LEU A 261 -15.12 -7.61 -14.83
C LEU A 261 -15.81 -7.28 -16.15
N ASN A 262 -16.35 -6.07 -16.23
CA ASN A 262 -16.78 -5.48 -17.49
C ASN A 262 -15.64 -4.63 -18.06
N VAL A 263 -15.56 -4.52 -19.39
CA VAL A 263 -14.60 -3.63 -20.05
C VAL A 263 -15.35 -2.71 -21.01
N SER A 264 -15.09 -1.41 -20.87
CA SER A 264 -15.57 -0.38 -21.77
C SER A 264 -14.40 0.14 -22.59
N TYR A 265 -14.47 -0.02 -23.90
CA TYR A 265 -13.41 0.37 -24.84
C TYR A 265 -13.72 1.70 -25.52
N GLY A 266 -12.72 2.58 -25.60
CA GLY A 266 -12.75 3.82 -26.39
C GLY A 266 -11.54 3.93 -27.31
N VAL A 267 -11.68 4.62 -28.45
CA VAL A 267 -10.53 4.87 -29.33
C VAL A 267 -9.82 6.15 -28.94
N SER A 268 -8.50 6.04 -28.92
CA SER A 268 -7.57 7.15 -28.77
C SER A 268 -7.39 7.86 -30.12
N LYS A 269 -7.51 9.18 -30.11
CA LYS A 269 -7.44 10.00 -31.34
C LYS A 269 -6.00 10.34 -31.76
N TYR A 270 -5.06 10.27 -30.82
CA TYR A 270 -3.69 10.76 -31.01
C TYR A 270 -2.71 9.85 -30.30
N TRP A 271 -1.49 9.75 -30.83
CA TRP A 271 -0.37 9.21 -30.09
C TRP A 271 0.00 10.12 -28.90
N GLU A 272 0.31 9.49 -27.79
CA GLU A 272 0.43 10.11 -26.49
C GLU A 272 1.88 10.31 -26.10
N TYR A 273 2.19 11.47 -25.50
CA TYR A 273 3.56 11.86 -25.17
C TYR A 273 3.66 12.27 -23.71
N ALA A 274 4.76 11.85 -23.08
CA ALA A 274 5.21 12.37 -21.79
C ALA A 274 6.53 13.11 -22.04
N TYR A 275 6.52 14.42 -21.81
CA TYR A 275 7.67 15.29 -22.07
C TYR A 275 8.58 15.37 -20.85
N GLU A 276 9.84 15.78 -21.07
CA GLU A 276 10.83 15.92 -19.99
C GLU A 276 10.42 16.97 -18.95
N ASN A 277 9.68 18.00 -19.37
CA ASN A 277 9.14 19.03 -18.48
C ASN A 277 7.97 18.54 -17.60
N GLY A 278 7.63 17.26 -17.66
CA GLY A 278 6.54 16.64 -16.90
C GLY A 278 5.15 16.88 -17.50
N THR A 279 5.05 17.55 -18.64
CA THR A 279 3.78 17.69 -19.36
C THR A 279 3.38 16.35 -19.96
N ILE A 280 2.14 15.92 -19.71
CA ILE A 280 1.58 14.68 -20.22
C ILE A 280 0.44 15.03 -21.19
N PHE A 281 0.50 14.50 -22.41
CA PHE A 281 -0.44 14.80 -23.50
C PHE A 281 -1.33 13.59 -23.84
N GLY A 282 -2.52 13.89 -24.38
CA GLY A 282 -3.44 12.87 -24.88
C GLY A 282 -4.08 12.04 -23.76
N ASP A 283 -4.36 10.77 -24.05
CA ASP A 283 -5.05 9.89 -23.13
C ASP A 283 -4.20 9.44 -21.94
N LEU A 284 -2.87 9.60 -21.98
CA LEU A 284 -2.01 9.46 -20.80
C LEU A 284 -2.40 10.44 -19.68
N ASN A 285 -2.89 11.65 -20.03
CA ASN A 285 -3.37 12.59 -19.01
C ASN A 285 -4.68 12.11 -18.37
N LEU A 286 -5.48 11.31 -19.09
CA LEU A 286 -6.69 10.70 -18.51
C LEU A 286 -6.32 9.58 -17.54
N LEU A 287 -5.27 8.80 -17.82
CA LEU A 287 -4.70 7.84 -16.87
C LEU A 287 -4.19 8.54 -15.60
N LEU A 288 -3.43 9.63 -15.76
CA LEU A 288 -2.88 10.38 -14.62
C LEU A 288 -3.97 10.91 -13.69
N ASN A 289 -5.11 11.32 -14.25
CA ASN A 289 -6.24 11.87 -13.51
C ASN A 289 -7.28 10.81 -13.11
N ASN A 290 -6.96 9.51 -13.18
CA ASN A 290 -7.87 8.39 -12.86
C ASN A 290 -9.22 8.44 -13.61
N SER A 291 -9.26 9.10 -14.77
CA SER A 291 -10.43 9.15 -15.66
C SER A 291 -10.43 8.00 -16.67
N LEU A 292 -9.29 7.34 -16.81
CA LEU A 292 -9.06 6.15 -17.60
C LEU A 292 -8.31 5.14 -16.72
N ASP A 293 -8.54 3.84 -16.93
CA ASP A 293 -7.92 2.79 -16.10
C ASP A 293 -6.77 2.11 -16.85
N ILE A 294 -6.91 1.89 -18.16
CA ILE A 294 -5.90 1.22 -19.01
C ILE A 294 -5.79 1.90 -20.37
N LEU A 295 -4.56 1.98 -20.90
CA LEU A 295 -4.28 2.44 -22.26
C LEU A 295 -3.54 1.34 -23.04
N MET A 296 -3.97 1.05 -24.27
CA MET A 296 -3.50 -0.05 -25.11
C MET A 296 -3.08 0.45 -26.51
N GLY A 297 -2.21 -0.28 -27.20
CA GLY A 297 -1.69 0.09 -28.52
C GLY A 297 -0.17 0.08 -28.61
N ALA A 298 0.51 -0.88 -27.98
CA ALA A 298 1.96 -1.06 -28.05
C ALA A 298 2.80 0.14 -27.55
N TYR A 299 2.44 0.70 -26.39
CA TYR A 299 3.23 1.76 -25.79
C TYR A 299 4.62 1.28 -25.40
N SER A 300 5.64 1.93 -25.94
CA SER A 300 7.02 1.76 -25.48
C SER A 300 7.22 2.35 -24.08
N VAL A 301 8.02 1.63 -23.28
CA VAL A 301 8.50 2.11 -21.98
C VAL A 301 9.61 3.14 -22.22
N SER A 302 9.31 4.41 -21.99
CA SER A 302 10.30 5.49 -21.97
C SER A 302 10.58 5.92 -20.53
N LEU A 303 11.75 6.54 -20.29
CA LEU A 303 12.11 7.05 -18.96
C LEU A 303 11.04 8.00 -18.39
N HIS A 304 10.50 8.88 -19.23
CA HIS A 304 9.48 9.83 -18.82
C HIS A 304 8.16 9.13 -18.50
N ARG A 305 7.71 8.16 -19.29
CA ARG A 305 6.48 7.39 -18.99
C ARG A 305 6.64 6.56 -17.73
N PHE A 306 7.80 5.91 -17.54
CA PHE A 306 8.09 5.08 -16.36
C PHE A 306 8.08 5.86 -15.04
N THR A 307 8.28 7.18 -15.09
CA THR A 307 8.19 8.04 -13.91
C THR A 307 6.76 8.19 -13.39
N TYR A 308 5.76 8.10 -14.28
CA TYR A 308 4.35 8.38 -13.95
C TYR A 308 3.44 7.15 -14.04
N PHE A 309 3.80 6.17 -14.85
CA PHE A 309 2.95 5.04 -15.20
C PHE A 309 3.67 3.71 -15.02
N ASP A 310 2.90 2.72 -14.59
CA ASP A 310 3.31 1.33 -14.64
C ASP A 310 3.01 0.73 -16.00
N SER A 311 3.89 -0.13 -16.47
CA SER A 311 3.73 -0.92 -17.70
C SER A 311 3.80 -2.40 -17.35
N SER A 312 3.07 -3.21 -18.11
CA SER A 312 3.02 -4.67 -18.03
C SER A 312 3.65 -5.27 -19.26
#